data_AF-A0A6B8JQJ4-F1
#
_entry.id   AF-A0A6B8JQJ4-F1
#
_cell.length_a   1.000
_cell.length_b   1.000
_cell.length_c   1.000
_cell.angle_alpha   90.00
_cell.angle_beta   90.00
_cell.angle_gamma   90.00
#
_symmetry.space_group_name_H-M   'P 1'
#
loop_
_entity.id
_entity.type
_entity.pdbx_description
1 polymer ?
#
loop_
_entity_poly.entity_id
_entity_poly.type
_entity_poly.pdbx_seq_one_letter_code
_entity_poly.pdbx_strand_id
1 'polypeptide(L)'
;MPKVTSKLQVTLPKKIADAHGIHPGDQIDFESAGDVIRIRPKDAISRPGGRAKSPAERLRLFEEATRRQQARERSMKVNSRSTSPDREWTREALYERVRAD
;
A
#
# COMPACT_ATOMS: atom_id res chain seq x y z
N MET A 1 -13.99 -16.30 20.97
CA MET A 1 -13.07 -16.68 19.87
C MET A 1 -13.87 -16.77 18.58
N PRO A 2 -13.39 -16.23 17.45
CA PRO A 2 -14.03 -16.46 16.16
C PRO A 2 -13.95 -17.96 15.83
N LYS A 3 -15.08 -18.57 15.45
CA LYS A 3 -15.19 -19.97 15.06
C LYS A 3 -15.85 -20.03 13.68
N VAL A 4 -15.37 -20.93 12.83
CA VAL A 4 -15.99 -21.23 11.55
C VAL A 4 -17.23 -22.10 11.78
N THR A 5 -18.38 -21.71 11.24
CA THR A 5 -19.61 -22.51 11.35
C THR A 5 -19.59 -23.69 10.38
N SER A 6 -20.53 -24.63 10.50
CA SER A 6 -20.69 -25.74 9.55
C SER A 6 -20.96 -25.28 8.11
N LYS A 7 -21.45 -24.05 7.92
CA LYS A 7 -21.66 -23.42 6.62
C LYS A 7 -20.46 -22.60 6.13
N LEU A 8 -19.30 -22.77 6.77
CA LEU A 8 -18.07 -22.03 6.48
C LEU A 8 -18.20 -20.51 6.67
N GLN A 9 -19.12 -20.07 7.52
CA GLN A 9 -19.27 -18.65 7.84
C GLN A 9 -18.34 -18.28 8.98
N VAL A 10 -17.78 -17.07 8.90
CA VAL A 10 -17.01 -16.44 9.98
C VAL A 10 -17.70 -15.16 10.42
N THR A 11 -17.73 -14.90 11.72
CA THR A 11 -18.27 -13.65 12.26
C THR A 11 -17.17 -12.61 12.32
N LEU A 12 -17.37 -11.47 11.67
CA LEU A 12 -16.46 -10.33 11.75
C LEU A 12 -16.75 -9.54 13.04
N PRO A 13 -15.77 -9.32 13.93
CA PRO A 13 -15.97 -8.49 15.12
C PRO A 13 -16.34 -7.06 14.72
N LYS A 14 -17.31 -6.46 15.42
CA LYS A 14 -17.83 -5.12 15.12
C LYS A 14 -16.73 -4.06 14.97
N LYS A 15 -15.75 -4.05 15.89
CA LYS A 15 -14.61 -3.11 15.83
C LYS A 15 -13.83 -3.18 14.51
N ILE A 16 -13.68 -4.37 13.93
CA ILE A 16 -12.99 -4.56 12.65
C ILE A 16 -13.91 -4.14 11.50
N ALA A 17 -15.19 -4.52 11.54
CA ALA A 17 -16.17 -4.10 10.54
C ALA A 17 -16.22 -2.56 10.43
N ASP A 18 -16.35 -1.87 11.56
CA ASP A 18 -16.40 -0.40 11.63
C ASP A 18 -15.10 0.25 11.11
N ALA A 19 -13.93 -0.26 11.52
CA ALA A 19 -12.63 0.26 11.07
C ALA A 19 -12.41 0.11 9.55
N HIS A 20 -13.04 -0.89 8.94
CA HIS A 20 -12.98 -1.13 7.51
C HIS A 20 -14.21 -0.61 6.75
N GLY A 21 -15.18 0.01 7.43
CA GLY A 21 -16.40 0.56 6.84
C GLY A 21 -17.30 -0.50 6.20
N ILE A 22 -17.33 -1.71 6.76
CA ILE A 22 -18.13 -2.84 6.27
C ILE A 22 -19.47 -2.84 6.99
N HIS A 23 -20.56 -2.79 6.22
CA HIS A 23 -21.93 -2.76 6.71
C HIS A 23 -22.71 -4.01 6.25
N PRO A 24 -23.76 -4.43 6.98
CA PRO A 24 -24.65 -5.49 6.52
C PRO A 24 -25.24 -5.15 5.14
N GLY A 25 -25.09 -6.06 4.18
CA GLY A 25 -25.52 -5.86 2.79
C GLY A 25 -24.39 -5.51 1.82
N ASP A 26 -23.21 -5.13 2.32
CA ASP A 26 -22.05 -4.86 1.48
C ASP A 26 -21.57 -6.12 0.76
N GLN A 27 -21.18 -5.96 -0.52
CA GLN A 27 -20.55 -7.03 -1.27
C GLN A 27 -19.04 -7.06 -1.03
N ILE A 28 -18.51 -8.25 -0.74
CA ILE A 28 -17.10 -8.49 -0.50
C ILE A 28 -16.59 -9.64 -1.38
N ASP A 29 -15.30 -9.58 -1.70
CA ASP A 29 -14.53 -10.64 -2.32
C ASP A 29 -13.50 -11.20 -1.35
N PHE A 30 -13.26 -12.51 -1.47
CA PHE A 30 -12.23 -13.22 -0.75
C PHE A 30 -11.06 -13.51 -1.70
N GLU A 31 -9.86 -13.10 -1.30
CA GLU A 31 -8.63 -13.32 -2.05
C GLU A 31 -7.66 -14.14 -1.20
N SER A 32 -7.08 -15.20 -1.78
CA SER A 32 -6.01 -15.97 -1.11
C SER A 32 -4.69 -15.22 -1.23
N ALA A 33 -4.01 -14.98 -0.12
CA ALA A 33 -2.73 -14.28 -0.09
C ALA A 33 -1.74 -14.99 0.84
N GLY A 34 -1.00 -15.94 0.30
CA GLY A 34 -0.07 -16.76 1.08
C GLY A 34 -0.83 -17.58 2.13
N ASP A 35 -0.54 -17.31 3.39
CA ASP A 35 -1.14 -17.95 4.57
C ASP A 35 -2.38 -17.22 5.11
N VAL A 36 -2.81 -16.11 4.48
CA VAL A 36 -3.96 -15.32 4.92
C VAL A 36 -5.04 -15.22 3.84
N ILE A 37 -6.30 -15.12 4.28
CA ILE A 37 -7.44 -14.77 3.42
C ILE A 37 -7.71 -13.27 3.59
N ARG A 38 -7.68 -12.53 2.48
CA ARG A 38 -8.01 -11.10 2.47
C ARG A 38 -9.48 -10.92 2.09
N ILE A 39 -10.12 -9.99 2.79
CA ILE A 39 -11.47 -9.52 2.46
C ILE A 39 -11.34 -8.16 1.78
N ARG A 40 -11.87 -8.04 0.56
CA ARG A 40 -11.90 -6.82 -0.23
C ARG A 40 -13.34 -6.41 -0.46
N PRO A 41 -13.79 -5.20 -0.09
CA PRO A 41 -15.08 -4.72 -0.57
C PRO A 41 -15.07 -4.64 -2.10
N LYS A 42 -16.11 -5.12 -2.78
CA LYS A 42 -16.19 -5.07 -4.26
C LYS A 42 -16.14 -3.65 -4.79
N ASP A 43 -16.81 -2.74 -4.08
CA ASP A 43 -16.86 -1.32 -4.41
C ASP A 43 -15.75 -0.51 -3.71
N ALA A 44 -14.67 -1.15 -3.26
CA ALA A 44 -13.60 -0.50 -2.47
C ALA A 44 -12.84 0.61 -3.21
N ILE A 45 -13.05 0.80 -4.51
CA ILE A 45 -12.60 2.01 -5.21
C ILE A 45 -13.33 3.27 -4.66
N SER A 46 -14.47 3.08 -3.99
CA SER A 46 -15.40 4.12 -3.53
C SER A 46 -15.82 3.95 -2.06
N ARG A 47 -14.87 3.62 -1.16
CA ARG A 47 -15.20 3.34 0.25
C ARG A 47 -15.77 4.57 1.02
N PRO A 48 -16.77 4.41 1.91
CA PRO A 48 -17.20 5.45 2.84
C PRO A 48 -16.08 5.76 3.85
N GLY A 49 -15.72 7.04 3.99
CA GLY A 49 -14.60 7.52 4.81
C GLY A 49 -13.35 7.91 4.02
N GLY A 50 -13.21 7.41 2.80
CA GLY A 50 -12.28 7.91 1.81
C GLY A 50 -13.01 8.05 0.50
N ARG A 51 -13.74 9.17 0.32
CA ARG A 51 -14.24 9.53 -1.02
C ARG A 51 -13.06 9.34 -1.97
N ALA A 52 -13.25 8.59 -3.05
CA ALA A 52 -12.28 8.56 -4.13
C ALA A 52 -11.95 10.02 -4.43
N LYS A 53 -10.73 10.44 -4.05
CA LYS A 53 -10.33 11.84 -4.15
C LYS A 53 -10.55 12.25 -5.58
N SER A 54 -11.22 13.38 -5.79
CA SER A 54 -11.40 13.88 -7.15
C SER A 54 -10.03 13.98 -7.83
N PRO A 55 -9.95 13.86 -9.16
CA PRO A 55 -8.68 14.06 -9.86
C PRO A 55 -7.95 15.34 -9.43
N ALA A 56 -8.70 16.41 -9.18
CA ALA A 56 -8.19 17.68 -8.66
C ALA A 56 -7.60 17.56 -7.24
N GLU A 57 -8.27 16.85 -6.32
CA GLU A 57 -7.77 16.65 -4.96
C GLU A 57 -6.53 15.74 -4.94
N ARG A 58 -6.47 14.73 -5.81
CA ARG A 58 -5.28 13.90 -6.00
C ARG A 58 -4.09 14.71 -6.49
N LEU A 59 -4.31 15.56 -7.51
CA LEU A 59 -3.27 16.43 -8.05
C LEU A 59 -2.74 17.40 -6.98
N ARG A 60 -3.64 18.05 -6.24
CA ARG A 60 -3.25 18.95 -5.13
C ARG A 60 -2.35 18.26 -4.10
N LEU A 61 -2.71 17.05 -3.67
CA LEU A 61 -1.92 16.29 -2.70
C LEU A 61 -0.57 15.84 -3.26
N PHE A 62 -0.55 15.47 -4.54
CA PHE A 62 0.68 15.12 -5.24
C PHE A 62 1.64 16.31 -5.29
N GLU A 63 1.16 17.49 -5.70
CA GLU A 63 1.96 18.73 -5.72
C GLU A 63 2.47 19.11 -4.32
N GLU A 64 1.65 18.94 -3.29
CA GLU A 64 2.06 19.19 -1.92
C GLU A 64 3.17 18.21 -1.47
N ALA A 65 3.04 16.93 -1.79
CA ALA A 65 4.07 15.93 -1.51
C ALA A 65 5.38 16.25 -2.26
N THR A 66 5.28 16.66 -3.54
CA THR A 66 6.42 17.08 -4.35
C THR A 66 7.12 18.30 -3.76
N ARG A 67 6.38 19.32 -3.31
CA ARG A 67 6.97 20.49 -2.63
C ARG A 67 7.69 20.10 -1.35
N ARG A 68 7.11 19.22 -0.53
CA ARG A 68 7.77 18.71 0.69
C ARG A 68 9.06 17.97 0.34
N GLN A 69 9.06 17.17 -0.72
CA GLN A 69 10.24 16.45 -1.18
C GLN A 69 11.34 17.41 -1.68
N GLN A 70 10.99 18.39 -2.51
CA GLN A 70 11.95 19.40 -2.97
C GLN A 70 12.56 20.20 -1.81
N ALA A 71 11.76 20.55 -0.80
CA ALA A 71 12.26 21.22 0.40
C ALA A 71 13.27 20.35 1.17
N ARG A 72 13.01 19.04 1.29
CA ARG A 72 13.96 18.08 1.87
C ARG A 72 15.24 17.97 1.05
N GLU A 73 15.13 17.90 -0.27
CA GLU A 73 16.29 17.80 -1.16
C GLU A 73 17.17 19.05 -1.09
N ARG A 74 16.57 20.24 -0.97
CA ARG A 74 17.31 21.50 -0.79
C ARG A 74 18.08 21.55 0.53
N SER A 75 17.54 20.96 1.60
CA SER A 75 18.21 20.91 2.90
C SER A 75 19.16 19.72 3.04
N MET A 76 18.97 18.67 2.24
CA MET A 76 19.92 17.57 2.11
C MET A 76 21.20 18.08 1.46
N LYS A 77 22.24 18.26 2.27
CA LYS A 77 23.60 18.23 1.77
C LYS A 77 23.89 16.78 1.37
N VAL A 78 23.55 16.41 0.13
CA VAL A 78 24.15 15.23 -0.49
C VAL A 78 25.64 15.50 -0.44
N ASN A 79 26.35 14.78 0.43
CA ASN A 79 27.79 14.79 0.41
C ASN A 79 28.18 14.24 -0.97
N SER A 80 28.42 15.12 -1.94
CA SER A 80 29.00 14.78 -3.24
C SER A 80 30.39 14.14 -3.11
N ARG A 81 30.93 14.12 -1.87
CA ARG A 81 32.15 13.44 -1.46
C ARG A 81 31.96 12.08 -0.78
N SER A 82 30.73 11.56 -0.63
CA SER A 82 30.59 10.13 -0.36
C SER A 82 30.54 9.38 -1.70
N THR A 83 31.70 9.26 -2.34
CA THR A 83 32.07 7.97 -2.94
C THR A 83 31.83 6.96 -1.83
N SER A 84 30.71 6.21 -1.92
CA SER A 84 30.43 5.14 -0.97
C SER A 84 31.70 4.29 -0.88
N PRO A 85 32.27 4.07 0.31
CA PRO A 85 33.41 3.18 0.41
C PRO A 85 32.97 1.82 -0.13
N ASP A 86 33.74 1.32 -1.09
CA ASP A 86 33.82 -0.06 -1.53
C ASP A 86 32.48 -0.82 -1.59
N ARG A 87 31.60 -0.46 -2.53
CA ARG A 87 30.51 -1.36 -2.91
C ARG A 87 31.09 -2.37 -3.89
N GLU A 88 31.11 -3.64 -3.49
CA GLU A 88 31.54 -4.78 -4.31
C GLU A 88 30.69 -5.02 -5.57
N TRP A 89 29.66 -4.20 -5.80
CA TRP A 89 28.78 -4.30 -6.96
C TRP A 89 28.53 -2.93 -7.58
N THR A 90 28.64 -2.87 -8.90
CA THR A 90 28.21 -1.75 -9.72
C THR A 90 26.74 -1.93 -10.13
N ARG A 91 26.08 -0.84 -10.53
CA ARG A 91 24.71 -0.89 -11.06
C ARG A 91 24.64 -1.81 -12.28
N GLU A 92 25.65 -1.72 -13.13
CA GLU A 92 25.80 -2.48 -14.36
C GLU A 92 25.93 -3.98 -14.04
N ALA A 93 26.76 -4.35 -13.06
CA ALA A 93 26.92 -5.75 -12.63
C ALA A 93 25.63 -6.38 -12.13
N LEU A 94 24.74 -5.61 -11.47
CA LEU A 94 23.43 -6.11 -11.04
C LEU A 94 22.50 -6.43 -12.22
N TYR A 95 22.53 -5.63 -13.28
CA TYR A 95 21.72 -5.89 -14.47
C TYR A 95 22.23 -7.08 -15.27
N GLU A 96 23.53 -7.33 -15.26
CA GLU A 96 24.13 -8.50 -15.88
C GLU A 96 23.79 -9.79 -15.13
N ARG A 97 23.80 -9.78 -13.78
CA ARG A 97 23.41 -10.94 -12.96
C ARG A 97 22.03 -11.48 -13.32
N VAL A 98 21.05 -10.61 -13.54
CA VAL A 98 19.65 -10.99 -13.83
C VAL A 98 19.48 -11.59 -15.23
N ARG A 99 20.43 -11.37 -16.16
CA ARG A 99 20.39 -11.99 -17.49
C ARG A 99 21.12 -13.33 -17.57
N ALA A 100 21.92 -13.65 -16.56
CA ALA A 100 22.72 -14.87 -16.51
C ALA A 100 22.01 -16.03 -15.79
N ASP A 101 20.91 -15.75 -15.08
CA ASP A 101 19.95 -16.72 -14.53
C ASP A 101 18.74 -16.88 -15.46
#